data_AF-U9TDV4-F1
#
_entry.id   AF-U9TDV4-F1
#
_cell.length_a   1.000
_cell.length_b   1.000
_cell.length_c   1.000
_cell.angle_alpha   90.00
_cell.angle_beta   90.00
_cell.angle_gamma   90.00
#
_symmetry.space_group_name_H-M   'P 1'
#
loop_
_entity.id
_entity.type
_entity.pdbx_description
1 polymer ?
#
loop_
_entity_poly.entity_id
_entity_poly.type
_entity_poly.pdbx_seq_one_letter_code
_entity_poly.pdbx_strand_id
1 'polypeptide(L)'
;MRLQEKHLNDQTLFSNSVVFSSKTIMLLDPVATYKFPPSDFNCLEETRIEDLKALYNILGLDVFRKLILNFVMGNQLVIKGNDPKIVQSVISILKDLVPSECCSIMENENNYQTISKCNILGL
;
A
#
# COMPACT_ATOMS: atom_id res chain seq x y z
N MET A 1 -15.30 33.03 35.94
CA MET A 1 -16.00 33.42 34.70
C MET A 1 -16.73 32.17 34.19
N ARG A 2 -18.06 32.20 34.14
CA ARG A 2 -18.93 31.10 33.66
C ARG A 2 -19.32 31.33 32.19
N LEU A 3 -19.85 30.25 31.56
CA LEU A 3 -20.63 30.14 30.31
C LEU A 3 -19.78 29.93 29.04
N GLN A 4 -20.04 29.01 28.12
CA GLN A 4 -21.09 27.99 27.93
C GLN A 4 -20.68 27.06 26.76
N GLU A 5 -21.20 25.83 26.75
CA GLU A 5 -21.17 24.88 25.63
C GLU A 5 -21.87 25.45 24.38
N LYS A 6 -21.40 25.05 23.19
CA LYS A 6 -22.18 25.08 21.95
C LYS A 6 -22.03 23.75 21.21
N HIS A 7 -23.09 22.96 21.25
CA HIS A 7 -23.40 21.92 20.28
C HIS A 7 -24.09 22.59 19.09
N LEU A 8 -23.66 22.32 17.85
CA LEU A 8 -24.53 22.45 16.68
C LEU A 8 -24.17 21.37 15.67
N ASN A 9 -25.17 20.53 15.41
CA ASN A 9 -25.21 19.41 14.51
C ASN A 9 -25.54 19.87 13.07
N ASP A 10 -25.23 19.01 12.10
CA ASP A 10 -25.71 18.93 10.72
C ASP A 10 -25.23 19.98 9.70
N GLN A 11 -24.36 19.55 8.76
CA GLN A 11 -24.65 19.59 7.33
C GLN A 11 -24.04 18.37 6.62
N THR A 12 -24.92 17.48 6.18
CA THR A 12 -24.71 16.48 5.13
C THR A 12 -24.60 17.17 3.77
N LEU A 13 -23.60 16.83 2.95
CA LEU A 13 -23.63 16.80 1.47
C LEU A 13 -22.21 16.87 0.89
N PHE A 14 -21.64 15.71 0.56
CA PHE A 14 -20.77 15.60 -0.62
C PHE A 14 -21.07 14.25 -1.30
N SER A 15 -22.08 14.26 -2.17
CA SER A 15 -22.23 13.25 -3.21
C SER A 15 -21.10 13.44 -4.21
N ASN A 16 -20.03 12.66 -4.10
CA ASN A 16 -19.03 12.57 -5.16
C ASN A 16 -19.48 11.48 -6.14
N SER A 17 -20.43 11.84 -7.00
CA SER A 17 -20.66 11.12 -8.26
C SER A 17 -19.44 11.34 -9.15
N VAL A 18 -18.59 10.34 -9.28
CA VAL A 18 -17.53 10.34 -10.29
C VAL A 18 -18.20 10.13 -11.64
N VAL A 19 -18.34 11.22 -12.37
CA VAL A 19 -18.75 11.24 -13.78
C VAL A 19 -17.68 10.51 -14.58
N PHE A 20 -18.00 9.31 -15.06
CA PHE A 20 -17.16 8.59 -16.01
C PHE A 20 -17.24 9.31 -17.36
N SER A 21 -16.27 10.17 -17.65
CA SER A 21 -16.17 10.86 -18.94
C SER A 21 -15.71 9.85 -20.00
N SER A 22 -16.66 9.39 -20.81
CA SER A 22 -16.44 8.53 -21.97
C SER A 22 -15.55 9.21 -23.01
N LYS A 23 -14.24 8.89 -23.01
CA LYS A 23 -13.36 9.08 -24.18
C LYS A 23 -12.44 7.89 -24.35
N THR A 24 -12.95 6.90 -25.10
CA THR A 24 -12.30 6.12 -26.17
C THR A 24 -13.01 4.77 -26.20
N ILE A 25 -14.14 4.72 -26.89
CA ILE A 25 -14.74 3.46 -27.32
C ILE A 25 -13.91 3.05 -28.53
N MET A 26 -13.00 2.09 -28.36
CA MET A 26 -12.46 1.36 -29.49
C MET A 26 -13.59 0.47 -30.01
N LEU A 27 -14.24 0.90 -31.09
CA LEU A 27 -15.15 0.06 -31.84
C LEU A 27 -14.31 -1.04 -32.50
N LEU A 28 -14.46 -2.28 -32.03
CA LEU A 28 -13.95 -3.46 -32.74
C LEU A 28 -15.03 -3.94 -33.71
N ASP A 29 -14.63 -4.13 -34.97
CA ASP A 29 -15.46 -4.74 -36.02
C ASP A 29 -15.84 -6.18 -35.64
N PRO A 30 -17.03 -6.71 -36.01
CA PRO A 30 -17.52 -7.99 -35.48
C PRO A 30 -16.92 -9.24 -36.13
N VAL A 31 -15.89 -9.13 -36.99
CA VAL A 31 -15.39 -10.28 -37.76
C VAL A 31 -13.86 -10.29 -37.84
N ALA A 32 -13.24 -10.48 -36.67
CA ALA A 32 -11.89 -11.03 -36.61
C ALA A 32 -11.86 -12.09 -35.51
N THR A 33 -11.89 -13.36 -35.93
CA THR A 33 -11.63 -14.49 -35.03
C THR A 33 -10.18 -14.43 -34.60
N TYR A 34 -9.89 -13.69 -33.52
CA TYR A 34 -8.59 -13.72 -32.87
C TYR A 34 -8.44 -15.10 -32.20
N LYS A 35 -7.73 -15.99 -32.90
CA LYS A 35 -7.21 -17.21 -32.30
C LYS A 35 -6.10 -16.81 -31.35
N PHE A 36 -6.38 -16.80 -30.05
CA PHE A 36 -5.34 -16.78 -29.05
C PHE A 36 -4.51 -18.07 -29.21
N PRO A 37 -3.17 -17.99 -29.31
CA PRO A 37 -2.35 -19.19 -29.18
C PRO A 37 -2.57 -19.75 -27.77
N PRO A 38 -2.57 -21.09 -27.59
CA PRO A 38 -2.52 -21.67 -26.26
C PRO A 38 -1.10 -21.41 -25.74
N SER A 39 -0.91 -20.27 -25.08
CA SER A 39 0.26 -20.09 -24.22
C SER A 39 -0.03 -20.90 -22.97
N ASP A 40 0.66 -22.02 -22.84
CA ASP A 40 0.82 -22.77 -21.60
C ASP A 40 1.43 -21.83 -20.55
N PHE A 41 0.60 -21.03 -19.89
CA PHE A 41 1.00 -20.23 -18.74
C PHE A 41 1.11 -21.17 -17.53
N ASN A 42 2.24 -21.87 -17.43
CA ASN A 42 2.77 -22.18 -16.10
C ASN A 42 3.49 -20.92 -15.60
N CYS A 43 2.71 -19.87 -15.30
CA CYS A 43 3.17 -18.76 -14.51
C CYS A 43 2.95 -19.16 -13.06
N LEU A 44 4.02 -19.55 -12.37
CA LEU A 44 4.02 -19.44 -10.91
C LEU A 44 3.89 -17.94 -10.63
N GLU A 45 2.66 -17.45 -10.48
CA GLU A 45 2.41 -16.08 -10.05
C GLU A 45 3.09 -15.89 -8.71
N GLU A 46 4.26 -15.24 -8.73
CA GLU A 46 4.96 -14.90 -7.50
C GLU A 46 4.13 -13.88 -6.76
N THR A 47 3.60 -14.24 -5.60
CA THR A 47 2.79 -13.33 -4.80
C THR A 47 3.67 -12.19 -4.30
N ARG A 48 3.42 -10.97 -4.78
CA ARG A 48 4.14 -9.75 -4.40
C ARG A 48 3.14 -8.63 -4.16
N ILE A 49 3.44 -7.73 -3.21
CA ILE A 49 2.69 -6.48 -3.07
C ILE A 49 3.32 -5.46 -4.02
N GLU A 50 2.55 -5.01 -5.00
CA GLU A 50 3.08 -4.22 -6.13
C GLU A 50 3.27 -2.74 -5.79
N ASP A 51 2.32 -2.15 -5.06
CA ASP A 51 2.30 -0.73 -4.76
C ASP A 51 1.70 -0.40 -3.38
N LEU A 52 1.77 0.89 -3.02
CA LEU A 52 1.22 1.41 -1.76
C LEU A 52 -0.30 1.22 -1.66
N LYS A 53 -1.01 1.21 -2.80
CA LYS A 53 -2.47 1.05 -2.84
C LYS A 53 -2.87 -0.39 -2.53
N ALA A 54 -2.15 -1.37 -3.04
CA ALA A 54 -2.30 -2.78 -2.71
C ALA A 54 -2.06 -3.00 -1.21
N LEU A 55 -0.99 -2.41 -0.66
CA LEU A 55 -0.72 -2.45 0.78
C LEU A 55 -1.87 -1.83 1.60
N TYR A 56 -2.40 -0.68 1.17
CA TYR A 56 -3.56 -0.04 1.79
C TYR A 56 -4.82 -0.94 1.74
N ASN A 57 -5.09 -1.56 0.60
CA ASN A 57 -6.25 -2.44 0.43
C ASN A 57 -6.18 -3.69 1.32
N ILE A 58 -4.97 -4.23 1.54
CA ILE A 58 -4.74 -5.39 2.41
C ILE A 58 -4.90 -5.02 3.89
N LEU A 59 -4.32 -3.90 4.32
CA LEU A 59 -4.30 -3.50 5.73
C LEU A 59 -5.60 -2.83 6.19
N GLY A 60 -6.29 -2.12 5.28
CA GLY A 60 -7.40 -1.24 5.61
C GLY A 60 -6.96 0.09 6.22
N LEU A 61 -7.90 1.04 6.29
CA LEU A 61 -7.64 2.44 6.60
C LEU A 61 -6.92 2.67 7.94
N ASP A 62 -7.44 2.12 9.03
CA ASP A 62 -6.94 2.43 10.38
C ASP A 62 -5.54 1.88 10.62
N VAL A 63 -5.29 0.64 10.20
CA VAL A 63 -3.99 -0.02 10.33
C VAL A 63 -2.96 0.65 9.43
N PHE A 64 -3.31 0.93 8.17
CA PHE A 64 -2.43 1.61 7.25
C PHE A 64 -2.06 3.01 7.75
N ARG A 65 -3.04 3.80 8.22
CA ARG A 65 -2.77 5.14 8.76
C ARG A 65 -1.82 5.10 9.94
N LYS A 66 -2.02 4.16 10.87
CA LYS A 66 -1.12 3.97 12.02
C LYS A 66 0.28 3.56 11.58
N LEU A 67 0.40 2.65 10.61
CA LEU A 67 1.67 2.22 10.04
C LEU A 67 2.44 3.41 9.46
N ILE A 68 1.82 4.18 8.56
CA ILE A 68 2.47 5.31 7.90
C ILE A 68 2.85 6.39 8.92
N LEU A 69 1.97 6.71 9.87
CA LEU A 69 2.27 7.71 10.90
C LEU A 69 3.50 7.33 11.73
N ASN A 70 3.58 6.07 12.18
CA ASN A 70 4.74 5.61 12.95
C ASN A 70 6.03 5.66 12.12
N PHE A 71 5.94 5.24 10.86
CA PHE A 71 7.09 5.24 9.97
C PHE A 71 7.62 6.66 9.71
N VAL A 72 6.74 7.60 9.38
CA VAL A 72 7.11 9.00 9.13
C VAL A 72 7.64 9.70 10.40
N MET A 73 7.17 9.31 11.59
CA MET A 73 7.73 9.79 12.86
C MET A 73 9.12 9.23 13.18
N GLY A 74 9.64 8.30 12.38
CA GLY A 74 10.94 7.68 12.58
C GLY A 74 10.93 6.52 13.59
N ASN A 75 9.76 6.01 13.95
CA ASN A 75 9.70 4.79 14.76
C ASN A 75 10.16 3.58 13.96
N GLN A 76 10.68 2.56 14.65
CA GLN A 76 11.08 1.32 14.00
C GLN A 76 9.85 0.57 13.50
N LEU A 77 9.89 0.20 12.21
CA LEU A 77 8.97 -0.70 11.59
C LEU A 77 9.56 -2.11 11.51
N VAL A 78 8.80 -3.10 11.99
CA VAL A 78 9.15 -4.51 11.91
C VAL A 78 8.13 -5.21 11.01
N ILE A 79 8.59 -5.81 9.93
CA ILE A 79 7.79 -6.54 8.95
C ILE A 79 8.18 -8.00 9.04
N LYS A 80 7.28 -8.83 9.56
CA LYS A 80 7.52 -10.26 9.75
C LYS A 80 6.67 -11.08 8.78
N GLY A 81 7.28 -12.01 8.05
CA GLY A 81 6.56 -12.87 7.12
C GLY A 81 7.30 -14.16 6.80
N ASN A 82 6.54 -15.22 6.48
CA ASN A 82 7.13 -16.49 6.07
C ASN A 82 7.73 -16.44 4.66
N ASP A 83 7.19 -15.57 3.80
CA ASP A 83 7.67 -15.38 2.44
C ASP A 83 8.56 -14.11 2.39
N PRO A 84 9.88 -14.27 2.19
CA PRO A 84 10.79 -13.13 2.12
C PRO A 84 10.48 -12.19 0.95
N LYS A 85 9.86 -12.69 -0.14
CA LYS A 85 9.49 -11.84 -1.28
C LYS A 85 8.40 -10.84 -0.92
N ILE A 86 7.42 -11.27 -0.12
CA ILE A 86 6.38 -10.38 0.42
C ILE A 86 7.01 -9.33 1.33
N VAL A 87 7.85 -9.75 2.27
CA VAL A 87 8.55 -8.85 3.19
C VAL A 87 9.34 -7.79 2.42
N GLN A 88 10.18 -8.21 1.48
CA GLN A 88 10.96 -7.31 0.63
C GLN A 88 10.08 -6.37 -0.20
N SER A 89 8.95 -6.84 -0.72
CA SER A 89 8.03 -6.00 -1.48
C SER A 89 7.41 -4.89 -0.63
N VAL A 90 7.02 -5.19 0.61
CA VAL A 90 6.53 -4.18 1.56
C VAL A 90 7.63 -3.19 1.91
N ILE A 91 8.85 -3.66 2.22
CA ILE A 91 9.99 -2.78 2.49
C ILE A 91 10.24 -1.84 1.31
N SER A 92 10.19 -2.36 0.08
CA SER A 92 10.43 -1.57 -1.13
C SER A 92 9.40 -0.45 -1.33
N ILE A 93 8.15 -0.70 -0.96
CA ILE A 93 7.08 0.30 -1.03
C ILE A 93 7.26 1.38 0.05
N LEU A 94 7.60 0.96 1.27
CA LEU A 94 7.62 1.87 2.41
C LEU A 94 8.86 2.76 2.43
N LYS A 95 10.02 2.26 2.00
CA LYS A 95 11.26 3.07 1.97
C LYS A 95 11.14 4.31 1.07
N ASP A 96 10.28 4.26 0.06
CA ASP A 96 10.06 5.35 -0.90
C ASP A 96 9.18 6.49 -0.32
N LEU A 97 8.61 6.31 0.87
CA LEU A 97 7.77 7.33 1.52
C LEU A 97 8.55 8.42 2.25
N VAL A 98 9.85 8.21 2.47
CA VAL A 98 10.74 9.14 3.18
C VAL A 98 12.06 9.29 2.41
N PRO A 99 12.83 10.37 2.64
CA PRO A 99 14.17 10.51 2.05
C PRO A 99 15.09 9.34 2.43
N SER A 100 16.03 9.00 1.56
CA SER A 100 16.99 7.90 1.76
C SER A 100 17.79 8.04 3.06
N GLU A 101 18.07 9.27 3.47
CA GLU A 101 18.85 9.60 4.67
C GLU A 101 18.07 9.32 5.96
N CYS A 102 16.75 9.19 5.87
CA CYS A 102 15.87 8.87 6.99
C CYS A 102 15.60 7.37 7.11
N CYS A 103 16.21 6.54 6.25
CA CYS A 103 15.99 5.10 6.20
C CYS A 103 17.28 4.31 6.49
N SER A 104 17.16 3.32 7.37
CA SER A 104 18.15 2.29 7.65
C SER A 104 17.45 0.94 7.67
N ILE A 105 17.85 0.04 6.77
CA ILE A 105 17.06 -1.15 6.40
C ILE A 105 17.87 -2.42 6.64
N MET A 106 17.25 -3.43 7.23
CA MET A 106 17.76 -4.81 7.29
C MET A 106 16.64 -5.76 6.82
N GLU A 107 16.78 -6.37 5.64
CA GLU A 107 15.63 -6.93 4.90
C GLU A 107 15.22 -8.37 5.26
N ASN A 108 16.12 -9.18 5.81
CA ASN A 108 15.85 -10.60 6.06
C ASN A 108 16.69 -11.13 7.24
N GLU A 109 16.41 -10.61 8.43
CA GLU A 109 17.12 -10.98 9.64
C GLU A 109 16.44 -12.16 10.33
N ASN A 110 17.23 -13.10 10.86
CA ASN A 110 16.68 -14.23 11.63
C ASN A 110 16.25 -13.84 13.05
N ASN A 111 16.73 -12.69 13.53
CA ASN A 111 16.52 -12.23 14.90
C ASN A 111 16.22 -10.73 14.91
N TYR A 112 15.52 -10.31 15.95
CA TYR A 112 15.22 -8.90 16.17
C TYR A 112 16.50 -8.04 16.26
N GLN A 113 16.45 -6.86 15.65
CA GLN A 113 17.49 -5.85 15.69
C GLN A 113 16.91 -4.56 16.28
N THR A 114 17.72 -3.82 17.04
CA THR A 114 17.29 -2.58 17.70
C THR A 114 17.18 -1.41 16.72
N ILE A 115 16.38 -0.40 17.09
CA ILE A 115 16.20 0.84 16.30
C ILE A 115 17.52 1.60 16.02
N SER A 116 18.54 1.42 16.85
CA SER A 116 19.88 1.97 16.62
C SER A 116 20.60 1.39 15.41
N LYS A 117 20.18 0.21 14.92
CA LYS A 117 20.74 -0.44 13.73
C LYS A 117 19.91 -0.18 12.48
N CYS A 118 18.59 -0.26 12.60
CA CYS A 118 17.66 -0.08 11.48
C CYS A 118 16.31 0.47 11.95
N ASN A 119 15.69 1.33 11.16
CA ASN A 119 14.29 1.74 11.34
C ASN A 119 13.32 0.92 10.49
N ILE A 120 13.78 0.12 9.52
CA ILE A 120 12.99 -0.92 8.85
C ILE A 120 13.68 -2.26 9.02
N LEU A 121 12.99 -3.22 9.64
CA LEU A 121 13.48 -4.56 9.92
C LEU A 121 12.54 -5.61 9.30
N GLY A 122 13.05 -6.41 8.37
CA GLY A 122 12.41 -7.61 7.85
C GLY A 122 12.81 -8.86 8.64
N LEU A 123 11.81 -9.66 9.05
CA LEU A 123 11.95 -10.90 9.83
C LEU A 123 11.13 -12.05 9.25
#